data_AF-A0A4S5DZQ9-F1
#
_entry.id   AF-A0A4S5DZQ9-F1
#
_cell.length_a   1.000
_cell.length_b   1.000
_cell.length_c   1.000
_cell.angle_alpha   90.00
_cell.angle_beta   90.00
_cell.angle_gamma   90.00
#
_symmetry.space_group_name_H-M   'P 1'
#
loop_
_entity.id
_entity.type
_entity.pdbx_description
1 polymer ?
#
loop_
_entity_poly.entity_id
_entity_poly.type
_entity_poly.pdbx_seq_one_letter_code
_entity_poly.pdbx_strand_id
1 'polypeptide(L)' 'MPHCFVAGDGQLIVLDVWRPTEAFHQFFIDPPAIDILMRDAGVADPPEIPFWQPTEGAPEAP' A
#
# COMPACT_ATOMS: atom_id res chain seq x y z
N MET A 1 -1.23 -0.87 -14.03
CA MET A 1 -1.43 -0.58 -12.60
C MET A 1 -2.56 0.43 -12.50
N PRO A 2 -3.79 0.00 -12.18
CA PRO A 2 -4.87 0.93 -11.87
C PRO A 2 -4.52 1.67 -10.58
N HIS A 3 -4.50 3.00 -10.66
CA HIS A 3 -4.35 3.92 -9.54
C HIS A 3 -5.62 4.76 -9.50
N CYS A 4 -6.36 4.70 -8.39
CA CYS A 4 -7.55 5.54 -8.24
C CYS A 4 -7.66 6.13 -6.84
N PHE A 5 -8.34 7.27 -6.78
CA PHE A 5 -8.69 7.94 -5.54
C PHE A 5 -10.14 7.61 -5.20
N VAL A 6 -10.36 7.12 -3.98
CA VAL A 6 -11.68 6.86 -3.42
C VAL A 6 -11.86 7.81 -2.24
N ALA A 7 -12.98 8.53 -2.17
CA ALA A 7 -13.26 9.45 -1.06
C ALA A 7 -14.57 9.07 -0.37
N GLY A 8 -14.57 9.05 0.95
CA GLY A 8 -15.72 8.73 1.80
C GLY A 8 -15.44 9.13 3.25
N ASP A 9 -16.48 9.51 4.01
CA ASP A 9 -16.37 9.90 5.43
C ASP A 9 -15.31 10.97 5.74
N GLY A 10 -15.10 11.90 4.80
CA GLY A 10 -14.08 12.96 4.91
C GLY A 10 -12.64 12.47 4.75
N GLN A 11 -12.44 11.21 4.37
CA GLN A 11 -11.14 10.59 4.13
C GLN A 11 -10.91 10.36 2.63
N LEU A 12 -9.69 10.62 2.19
CA LEU A 12 -9.19 10.27 0.87
C LEU A 12 -8.37 9.00 0.98
N ILE A 13 -8.74 7.98 0.21
CA ILE A 13 -8.04 6.70 0.10
C ILE A 13 -7.42 6.62 -1.29
N VAL A 14 -6.15 6.25 -1.33
CA VAL A 14 -5.46 5.89 -2.57
C VAL A 14 -5.53 4.37 -2.72
N LEU A 15 -6.10 3.90 -3.82
CA LEU A 15 -6.19 2.48 -4.14
C LEU A 15 -5.29 2.16 -5.33
N ASP A 16 -4.26 1.35 -5.07
CA ASP A 16 -3.37 0.81 -6.09
C ASP A 16 -3.61 -0.69 -6.24
N VAL A 17 -3.96 -1.13 -7.45
CA VAL A 17 -4.17 -2.55 -7.74
C VAL A 17 -2.91 -3.13 -8.39
N TRP A 18 -2.34 -4.14 -7.74
CA TRP A 18 -1.13 -4.83 -8.16
C TRP A 18 -1.44 -6.27 -8.57
N ARG A 19 -0.87 -6.72 -9.69
CA ARG A 19 -0.89 -8.13 -10.12
C ARG A 19 0.46 -8.43 -10.81
N PRO A 20 1.30 -9.35 -10.30
CA PRO A 20 1.14 -10.17 -9.10
C PRO A 20 1.57 -9.43 -7.81
N THR A 21 1.35 -10.04 -6.63
CA THR A 21 1.70 -9.46 -5.32
C THR A 21 3.18 -9.10 -5.21
N GLU A 22 4.06 -9.89 -5.81
CA GLU A 22 5.51 -9.68 -5.81
C GLU A 22 5.90 -8.33 -6.42
N ALA A 23 5.13 -7.80 -7.38
CA ALA A 23 5.39 -6.51 -8.00
C ALA A 23 5.23 -5.34 -7.01
N PHE A 24 4.28 -5.45 -6.06
CA PHE A 24 4.12 -4.47 -4.99
C PHE A 24 5.34 -4.46 -4.08
N HIS A 25 5.78 -5.63 -3.61
CA HIS A 25 6.96 -5.71 -2.73
C HIS A 25 8.22 -5.19 -3.42
N GLN A 26 8.47 -5.56 -4.68
CA GLN A 26 9.65 -5.09 -5.41
C GLN A 26 9.66 -3.56 -5.57
N PHE A 27 8.51 -2.93 -5.82
CA PHE A 27 8.44 -1.48 -5.99
C PHE A 27 8.87 -0.71 -4.73
N PHE A 28 8.57 -1.23 -3.54
CA PHE A 28 8.91 -0.57 -2.27
C PHE A 28 10.25 -1.02 -1.69
N ILE A 29 10.85 -2.10 -2.17
CA ILE A 29 12.21 -2.55 -1.78
C ILE A 29 13.29 -1.72 -2.46
N ASP A 30 13.06 -1.28 -3.70
CA ASP A 30 14.08 -0.69 -4.55
C ASP A 30 14.49 0.77 -4.24
N PRO A 31 13.67 1.65 -3.63
CA PRO A 31 14.09 3.03 -3.38
C PRO A 31 14.85 3.15 -2.04
N PRO A 32 16.18 3.39 -2.04
CA PRO A 32 16.92 3.74 -0.82
C PRO A 32 16.38 5.01 -0.13
N ALA A 33 15.56 5.78 -0.85
CA ALA A 33 14.88 6.95 -0.33
C ALA A 33 13.91 6.64 0.82
N ILE A 34 13.24 5.48 0.82
CA ILE A 34 12.27 5.14 1.88
C ILE A 34 12.99 4.95 3.21
N ASP A 35 14.08 4.18 3.22
CA ASP A 35 14.90 3.95 4.41
C ASP A 35 15.49 5.25 4.96
N ILE A 36 15.96 6.14 4.08
CA ILE A 36 16.49 7.45 4.46
C ILE A 36 15.39 8.32 5.07
N LEU A 37 14.21 8.40 4.44
CA LEU A 37 13.08 9.17 4.94
C LEU A 37 12.58 8.66 6.30
N MET A 38 12.51 7.33 6.48
CA MET A 38 12.13 6.71 7.75
C MET A 38 13.13 7.08 8.86
N ARG A 39 14.44 6.98 8.57
CA ARG A 39 15.49 7.37 9.50
C ARG A 39 15.40 8.84 9.88
N ASP A 40 15.25 9.73 8.90
CA ASP A 40 15.19 11.18 9.12
C ASP A 40 13.92 11.60 9.88
N ALA A 41 12.82 10.85 9.72
CA ALA A 41 11.59 11.02 10.48
C ALA A 41 11.65 10.44 11.92
N GLY A 42 12.76 9.82 12.31
CA GLY A 42 12.95 9.24 13.65
C GLY A 42 12.19 7.93 13.87
N VAL A 43 11.85 7.21 12.80
CA VAL A 43 11.21 5.88 12.88
C VAL A 43 12.22 4.89 13.49
N ALA A 44 11.93 4.39 14.69
CA ALA A 44 12.81 3.49 15.41
C ALA A 44 12.68 2.02 14.94
N ASP A 45 11.46 1.64 14.53
CA ASP A 45 11.10 0.31 14.07
C ASP A 45 10.20 0.42 12.83
N PRO A 46 10.24 -0.54 11.88
CA PRO A 46 9.35 -0.52 10.72
C PRO A 46 7.87 -0.39 11.16
N PRO A 47 7.06 0.44 10.48
CA PRO A 47 5.66 0.59 10.82
C PRO A 47 4.91 -0.72 10.61
N GLU A 48 3.92 -0.99 11.45
CA GLU A 48 2.98 -2.08 11.18
C GLU A 48 2.16 -1.73 9.92
N ILE A 49 2.18 -2.63 8.94
CA ILE A 49 1.36 -2.51 7.72
C ILE A 49 0.14 -3.41 7.93
N PRO A 50 -1.03 -2.87 8.33
CA PRO A 50 -2.22 -3.69 8.47
C PRO A 50 -2.65 -4.23 7.11
N PHE A 51 -2.96 -5.52 7.03
CA PHE A 51 -3.55 -6.14 5.85
C PHE A 51 -5.03 -6.41 6.09
N TRP A 52 -5.87 -6.09 5.10
CA TRP A 52 -7.27 -6.46 5.12
C TRP A 52 -7.48 -7.73 4.30
N GLN A 53 -8.18 -8.70 4.88
CA GLN A 53 -8.63 -9.88 4.16
C GLN A 53 -9.80 -9.49 3.25
N PRO A 54 -9.90 -10.05 2.03
CA PRO A 54 -11.11 -9.92 1.23
C PRO A 54 -12.32 -10.41 2.02
N THR A 55 -13.38 -9.61 2.06
CA THR A 55 -14.66 -10.08 2.61
C THR A 55 -15.28 -11.13 1.69
N GLU A 56 -15.76 -12.23 2.28
CA GLU A 56 -16.46 -13.29 1.56
C GLU A 56 -17.64 -12.70 0.76
N GLY A 57 -17.67 -12.94 -0.55
CA GLY A 57 -18.70 -12.43 -1.46
C GLY A 57 -18.34 -11.17 -2.25
N ALA A 58 -17.14 -10.61 -2.11
CA ALA A 58 -16.66 -9.64 -3.10
C ALA A 58 -16.55 -10.32 -4.48
N PRO A 59 -17.18 -9.78 -5.54
CA PRO A 59 -17.03 -10.36 -6.87
C PRO A 59 -15.54 -10.38 -7.23
N GLU A 60 -15.05 -11.49 -7.79
CA GLU A 60 -13.73 -11.51 -8.41
C GLU A 60 -13.69 -10.35 -9.41
N ALA A 61 -12.86 -9.34 -9.11
CA ALA A 61 -12.66 -8.25 -10.03
C ALA A 61 -12.09 -8.82 -11.34
N PRO A 62 -12.61 -8.39 -12.51
CA PRO A 62 -12.26 -8.97 -13.81
C PRO A 62 -10.75 -8.98 -14.12
#